data_AF-A0A1F7FUR0-F1
#
_entry.id   AF-A0A1F7FUR0-F1
#
_cell.length_a   1.000
_cell.length_b   1.000
_cell.length_c   1.000
_cell.angle_alpha   90.00
_cell.angle_beta   90.00
_cell.angle_gamma   90.00
#
_symmetry.space_group_name_H-M   'P 1'
#
loop_
_entity.id
_entity.type
_entity.pdbx_description
1 polymer ?
#
loop_
_entity_poly.entity_id
_entity_poly.type
_entity_poly.pdbx_seq_one_letter_code
_entity_poly.pdbx_strand_id
1 'polypeptide(L)'
;MDEHPCDAEGKAFARLAQLMRLLLEPAGCPWDQEQTLASLRQYVIEEAEEVVAAVDKLLDVEARMRQQQGLPPADPSPPPQFTTAHQDKGRCQAHHPARHDFNQCSSASGAPLDKSELPADLRSQWDDARRQLVAELGDLLLQPVFQGELGAKMGYFTLTDIIESIRGKLIRRHPHVFGSTEVNSAEEVLDNWEEIKSKEKAGEER
;
A
#
# COMPACT_ATOMS: atom_id res chain seq x y z
N MET A 1 -31.51 2.65 -7.26
CA MET A 1 -30.87 1.80 -6.24
C MET A 1 -29.42 2.19 -6.27
N ASP A 2 -29.02 3.06 -5.34
CA ASP A 2 -27.66 3.56 -5.29
C ASP A 2 -26.74 2.40 -4.87
N GLU A 3 -25.72 2.15 -5.68
CA GLU A 3 -24.77 1.07 -5.52
C GLU A 3 -23.92 1.30 -4.27
N HIS A 4 -23.82 0.29 -3.39
CA HIS A 4 -23.02 0.42 -2.17
C HIS A 4 -21.53 0.57 -2.57
N PRO A 5 -20.74 1.48 -1.98
CA PRO A 5 -19.34 1.71 -2.39
C PRO A 5 -18.48 0.45 -2.47
N CYS A 6 -18.62 -0.48 -1.51
CA CYS A 6 -17.98 -1.79 -1.53
C CYS A 6 -18.30 -2.64 -2.78
N ASP A 7 -19.46 -2.45 -3.40
CA ASP A 7 -19.82 -3.15 -4.64
C ASP A 7 -19.10 -2.55 -5.85
N ALA A 8 -18.89 -1.23 -5.86
CA ALA A 8 -18.22 -0.52 -6.95
C ALA A 8 -16.71 -0.81 -6.98
N GLU A 9 -16.05 -0.82 -5.81
CA GLU A 9 -14.63 -1.15 -5.66
C GLU A 9 -14.34 -2.61 -6.07
N GLY A 10 -15.16 -3.55 -5.57
CA GLY A 10 -15.06 -4.96 -5.95
C GLY A 10 -15.22 -5.16 -7.46
N LYS A 11 -16.16 -4.45 -8.09
CA LYS A 11 -16.34 -4.47 -9.56
C LYS A 11 -15.18 -3.84 -10.31
N ALA A 12 -14.56 -2.77 -9.79
CA ALA A 12 -13.37 -2.18 -10.41
C ALA A 12 -12.20 -3.16 -10.42
N PHE A 13 -11.93 -3.80 -9.29
CA PHE A 13 -10.86 -4.79 -9.19
C PHE A 13 -11.13 -6.02 -10.07
N ALA A 14 -12.38 -6.52 -10.11
CA ALA A 14 -12.77 -7.62 -10.99
C ALA A 14 -12.56 -7.29 -12.48
N ARG A 15 -12.89 -6.05 -12.89
CA ARG A 15 -12.63 -5.57 -14.27
C ARG A 15 -11.15 -5.53 -14.61
N LEU A 16 -10.30 -5.10 -13.67
CA LEU A 16 -8.84 -5.11 -13.85
C LEU A 16 -8.30 -6.53 -14.04
N ALA A 17 -8.69 -7.47 -13.18
CA ALA A 17 -8.28 -8.88 -13.31
C ALA A 17 -8.76 -9.50 -14.64
N GLN A 18 -10.00 -9.19 -15.05
CA GLN A 18 -10.52 -9.61 -16.34
C GLN A 18 -9.73 -9.03 -17.52
N LEU A 19 -9.36 -7.75 -17.46
CA LEU A 19 -8.55 -7.10 -18.48
C LEU A 19 -7.18 -7.78 -18.59
N MET A 20 -6.51 -8.02 -17.47
CA MET A 20 -5.21 -8.71 -17.46
C MET A 20 -5.31 -10.12 -18.08
N ARG A 21 -6.37 -10.88 -17.75
CA ARG A 21 -6.61 -12.17 -18.38
C ARG A 21 -6.75 -12.06 -19.89
N LEU A 22 -7.52 -11.08 -20.38
CA LEU A 22 -7.69 -10.85 -21.81
C LEU A 22 -6.36 -10.51 -22.52
N LEU A 23 -5.47 -9.76 -21.87
CA LEU A 23 -4.14 -9.45 -22.40
C LEU A 23 -3.27 -10.71 -22.53
N LEU A 24 -3.46 -11.71 -21.66
CA LEU A 24 -2.70 -12.97 -21.64
C LEU A 24 -3.28 -14.10 -22.49
N GLU A 25 -4.49 -13.92 -23.03
CA GLU A 25 -5.11 -14.85 -24.00
C GLU A 25 -4.35 -14.86 -25.33
N PRO A 26 -4.44 -15.92 -26.17
CA PRO A 26 -3.70 -16.00 -27.43
C PRO A 26 -3.91 -14.82 -28.39
N ALA A 27 -5.09 -14.18 -28.36
CA ALA A 27 -5.40 -13.00 -29.17
C ALA A 27 -5.04 -11.67 -28.48
N GLY A 28 -4.43 -11.72 -27.29
CA GLY A 28 -4.05 -10.59 -26.46
C GLY A 28 -2.71 -9.97 -26.87
N CYS A 29 -2.04 -9.34 -25.90
CA CYS A 29 -0.80 -8.60 -26.11
C CYS A 29 0.39 -9.56 -26.19
N PRO A 30 1.17 -9.56 -27.29
CA PRO A 30 2.34 -10.44 -27.42
C PRO A 30 3.38 -10.23 -26.33
N TRP A 31 3.61 -8.97 -25.93
CA TRP A 31 4.57 -8.65 -24.88
C TRP A 31 4.15 -9.20 -23.51
N ASP A 32 2.86 -9.10 -23.17
CA ASP A 32 2.33 -9.64 -21.90
C ASP A 32 2.42 -11.18 -21.88
N GLN A 33 2.18 -11.83 -23.01
CA GLN A 33 2.27 -13.28 -23.15
C GLN A 33 3.69 -13.83 -22.97
N GLU A 34 4.72 -13.03 -23.29
CA GLU A 34 6.13 -13.39 -23.12
C GLU A 34 6.61 -13.26 -21.67
N GLN A 35 5.83 -12.64 -20.78
CA GLN A 35 6.25 -12.42 -19.40
C GLN A 35 6.29 -13.70 -18.57
N THR A 36 7.23 -13.71 -17.63
CA THR A 36 7.43 -14.76 -16.64
C THR A 36 7.48 -14.16 -15.24
N LEU A 37 7.30 -14.97 -14.19
CA LEU A 37 7.54 -14.49 -12.82
C LEU A 37 8.96 -13.93 -12.64
N ALA A 38 9.94 -14.40 -13.42
CA ALA A 38 11.30 -13.90 -13.38
C ALA A 38 11.45 -12.53 -14.04
N SER A 39 10.81 -12.29 -15.19
CA SER A 39 10.88 -10.99 -15.89
C SER A 39 10.14 -9.89 -15.14
N LEU A 40 9.04 -10.23 -14.45
CA LEU A 40 8.25 -9.28 -13.67
C LEU A 40 8.95 -8.75 -12.40
N ARG A 41 10.05 -9.37 -11.96
CA ARG A 41 10.74 -8.99 -10.71
C ARG A 41 11.26 -7.56 -10.72
N GLN A 42 11.82 -7.12 -11.84
CA GLN A 42 12.41 -5.79 -11.96
C GLN A 42 11.32 -4.73 -11.89
N TYR A 43 10.21 -4.93 -12.60
CA TYR A 43 9.06 -4.02 -12.57
C TYR A 43 8.50 -3.85 -11.16
N VAL A 44 8.35 -4.92 -10.37
CA VAL A 44 7.92 -4.79 -8.95
C VAL A 44 8.80 -3.83 -8.15
N ILE A 45 10.11 -3.83 -8.40
CA ILE A 45 11.06 -2.96 -7.68
C ILE A 45 10.91 -1.53 -8.17
N GLU A 46 10.89 -1.34 -9.49
CA GLU A 46 10.76 -0.01 -10.12
C GLU A 46 9.46 0.67 -9.70
N GLU A 47 8.30 0.00 -9.82
CA GLU A 47 7.01 0.59 -9.44
C GLU A 47 6.94 0.91 -7.93
N ALA A 48 7.60 0.11 -7.08
CA ALA A 48 7.66 0.40 -5.65
C ALA A 48 8.51 1.66 -5.36
N GLU A 49 9.62 1.85 -6.09
CA GLU A 49 10.44 3.06 -6.00
C GLU A 49 9.69 4.29 -6.52
N GLU A 50 8.93 4.16 -7.60
CA GLU A 50 8.10 5.25 -8.15
C GLU A 50 6.97 5.64 -7.20
N VAL A 51 6.32 4.68 -6.55
CA VAL A 51 5.34 4.95 -5.47
C VAL A 51 5.98 5.76 -4.35
N VAL A 52 7.18 5.37 -3.88
CA VAL A 52 7.89 6.11 -2.82
C VAL A 52 8.19 7.54 -3.28
N ALA A 53 8.71 7.72 -4.49
CA ALA A 53 8.98 9.05 -5.04
C ALA A 53 7.71 9.91 -5.17
N ALA A 54 6.57 9.31 -5.55
CA ALA A 54 5.30 10.02 -5.65
C ALA A 54 4.73 10.42 -4.27
N VAL A 55 4.93 9.59 -3.23
CA VAL A 55 4.61 9.93 -1.84
C VAL A 55 5.44 11.13 -1.40
N ASP A 56 6.76 11.10 -1.60
CA ASP A 56 7.65 12.21 -1.21
C ASP A 56 7.24 13.52 -1.89
N LYS A 57 6.94 13.47 -3.19
CA LYS A 57 6.47 14.64 -3.94
C LYS A 57 5.15 15.20 -3.39
N LEU A 58 4.19 14.33 -3.03
CA LEU A 58 2.93 14.76 -2.44
C LEU A 58 3.16 15.47 -1.10
N LEU A 59 4.00 14.90 -0.25
CA LEU A 59 4.34 15.46 1.06
C LEU A 59 5.09 16.79 0.93
N ASP A 60 5.97 16.94 -0.05
CA ASP A 60 6.66 18.20 -0.34
C ASP A 60 5.70 19.32 -0.78
N VAL A 61 4.68 18.99 -1.59
CA VAL A 61 3.62 19.96 -1.92
C VAL A 61 2.82 20.31 -0.67
N GLU A 62 2.45 19.32 0.13
CA GLU A 62 1.68 19.53 1.35
C GLU A 62 2.41 20.46 2.33
N ALA A 63 3.71 20.23 2.55
CA ALA A 63 4.53 21.03 3.45
C ALA A 63 4.51 22.52 3.05
N ARG A 64 4.56 22.80 1.74
CA ARG A 64 4.46 24.16 1.21
C ARG A 64 3.06 24.76 1.40
N MET A 65 2.00 23.96 1.22
CA MET A 65 0.62 24.41 1.48
C MET A 65 0.42 24.77 2.96
N ARG A 66 0.94 23.95 3.87
CA ARG A 66 0.90 24.20 5.31
C ARG A 66 1.64 25.47 5.71
N GLN A 67 2.84 25.66 5.16
CA GLN A 67 3.63 26.87 5.40
C GLN A 67 2.87 28.14 5.00
N GLN A 68 2.16 28.13 3.87
CA GLN A 68 1.36 29.28 3.42
C GLN A 68 0.17 29.59 4.34
N GLN A 69 -0.35 28.58 5.03
CA GLN A 69 -1.48 28.70 5.95
C GLN A 69 -1.04 28.90 7.42
N GLY A 70 0.27 29.03 7.69
CA GLY A 70 0.79 29.12 9.05
C GLY A 70 0.55 27.85 9.88
N LEU A 71 0.33 26.72 9.23
CA LEU A 71 0.11 25.42 9.86
C LEU A 71 1.46 24.75 10.16
N PRO A 72 1.54 23.93 11.22
CA PRO A 72 2.73 23.13 11.47
C PRO A 72 2.98 22.17 10.29
N PRO A 73 4.25 21.81 10.02
CA PRO A 73 4.58 20.88 8.95
C PRO A 73 3.87 19.54 9.14
N ALA A 74 3.70 18.84 8.01
CA ALA A 74 3.46 17.40 8.04
C ALA A 74 4.53 16.73 8.91
N ASP A 75 4.20 15.69 9.67
CA ASP A 75 5.04 15.22 10.79
C ASP A 75 6.51 15.12 10.34
N PRO A 76 7.43 15.89 10.94
CA PRO A 76 8.77 16.11 10.38
C PRO A 76 9.72 14.93 10.64
N SER A 77 9.22 13.81 11.18
CA SER A 77 10.00 12.61 11.48
C SER A 77 9.64 11.51 10.49
N PRO A 78 10.24 11.48 9.28
CA PRO A 78 10.21 10.25 8.50
C PRO A 78 10.77 9.11 9.38
N PRO A 79 10.26 7.87 9.28
CA PRO A 79 10.93 6.74 9.93
C PRO A 79 12.42 6.81 9.58
N PRO A 80 13.33 6.54 10.54
CA PRO A 80 14.75 6.65 10.30
C PRO A 80 15.08 5.91 9.01
N GLN A 81 15.72 6.64 8.08
CA GLN A 81 16.00 6.26 6.70
C GLN A 81 16.18 4.76 6.56
N PHE A 82 15.47 4.14 5.60
CA PHE A 82 15.74 2.79 5.13
C PHE A 82 17.23 2.73 4.75
N THR A 83 18.08 2.35 5.71
CA THR A 83 19.44 1.97 5.39
C THR A 83 19.30 0.72 4.53
N THR A 84 20.02 0.68 3.41
CA THR A 84 19.99 -0.36 2.37
C THR A 84 20.46 -1.74 2.84
N ALA A 85 20.37 -2.04 4.13
CA ALA A 85 20.57 -3.35 4.72
C ALA A 85 19.35 -4.25 4.41
N HIS A 86 19.28 -4.70 3.16
CA HIS A 86 18.77 -6.03 2.85
C HIS A 86 19.43 -7.03 3.80
N GLN A 87 18.73 -7.47 4.87
CA GLN A 87 18.92 -8.81 5.44
C GLN A 87 17.95 -9.27 6.54
N ASP A 88 17.03 -8.45 7.04
CA ASP A 88 16.06 -8.95 8.03
C ASP A 88 14.61 -8.82 7.56
N LYS A 89 14.14 -9.82 6.81
CA LYS A 89 12.73 -9.99 6.41
C LYS A 89 11.77 -10.15 7.62
N GLY A 90 12.26 -10.06 8.86
CA GLY A 90 11.48 -10.15 10.08
C GLY A 90 10.96 -8.84 10.65
N ARG A 91 11.51 -7.68 10.27
CA ARG A 91 11.28 -6.43 11.01
C ARG A 91 10.86 -5.27 10.08
N CYS A 92 9.71 -5.38 9.42
CA CYS A 92 9.03 -4.20 8.87
C CYS A 92 8.51 -3.34 10.04
N GLN A 93 9.37 -2.47 10.55
CA GLN A 93 9.00 -1.43 11.49
C GLN A 93 8.39 -0.26 10.71
N ALA A 94 7.12 -0.35 10.38
CA ALA A 94 6.32 0.84 10.13
C ALA A 94 6.00 1.49 11.49
N HIS A 95 7.02 1.97 12.21
CA HIS A 95 6.82 2.74 13.43
C HIS A 95 6.72 4.21 13.09
N HIS A 96 5.60 4.82 13.47
CA HIS A 96 5.62 6.15 14.02
C HIS A 96 5.93 5.99 15.52
N PRO A 97 7.02 6.56 16.06
CA PRO A 97 7.37 6.36 17.47
C PRO A 97 6.27 6.88 18.39
N ALA A 98 6.03 6.12 19.47
CA ALA A 98 5.13 6.33 20.60
C ALA A 98 4.71 7.81 20.85
N ARG A 99 3.56 8.18 20.30
CA ARG A 99 2.85 9.41 20.65
C ARG A 99 1.41 9.04 21.01
N HIS A 100 1.05 9.21 22.28
CA HIS A 100 -0.30 8.91 22.79
C HIS A 100 -1.40 9.78 22.14
N ASP A 101 -1.02 10.85 21.43
CA ASP A 101 -1.86 11.76 20.66
C ASP A 101 -1.76 11.54 19.13
N PHE A 102 -1.03 10.51 18.67
CA PHE A 102 -0.91 10.20 17.25
C PHE A 102 -2.24 9.64 16.71
N ASN A 103 -2.89 10.43 15.88
CA ASN A 103 -4.04 10.02 15.09
C ASN A 103 -3.65 10.15 13.62
N GLN A 104 -3.80 9.10 12.79
CA GLN A 104 -3.48 9.17 11.35
C GLN A 104 -4.20 10.31 10.60
N CYS A 105 -5.38 10.72 11.06
CA CYS A 105 -6.10 11.89 10.54
C CYS A 105 -5.59 13.23 11.12
N SER A 106 -4.89 13.22 12.26
CA SER A 106 -4.30 14.42 12.91
C SER A 106 -2.80 14.56 12.67
N SER A 107 -2.10 13.48 12.35
CA SER A 107 -0.75 13.46 11.84
C SER A 107 -0.85 13.97 10.43
N ALA A 108 -0.94 15.29 10.31
CA ALA A 108 -0.03 16.11 9.53
C ALA A 108 0.15 15.82 8.02
N SER A 109 -0.30 14.68 7.48
CA SER A 109 -0.62 14.41 6.07
C SER A 109 -2.12 14.24 5.77
N GLY A 110 -2.98 14.39 6.80
CA GLY A 110 -4.43 14.14 6.70
C GLY A 110 -5.35 15.24 7.26
N ALA A 111 -4.80 16.30 7.88
CA ALA A 111 -5.64 17.41 8.32
C ALA A 111 -6.21 18.16 7.10
N PRO A 112 -7.51 18.47 7.04
CA PRO A 112 -8.09 19.16 5.89
C PRO A 112 -7.38 20.50 5.64
N LEU A 113 -6.67 20.59 4.53
CA LEU A 113 -6.16 21.87 4.03
C LEU A 113 -7.28 22.61 3.33
N ASP A 114 -7.53 23.87 3.70
CA ASP A 114 -8.45 24.70 2.94
C ASP A 114 -7.80 25.09 1.61
N LYS A 115 -8.19 24.39 0.54
CA LYS A 115 -7.61 24.63 -0.79
C LYS A 115 -8.11 25.93 -1.42
N SER A 116 -9.23 26.49 -0.95
CA SER A 116 -9.84 27.67 -1.55
C SER A 116 -8.94 28.91 -1.43
N GLU A 117 -8.18 29.01 -0.33
CA GLU A 117 -7.30 30.13 -0.02
C GLU A 117 -5.89 30.01 -0.62
N LEU A 118 -5.55 28.88 -1.25
CA LEU A 118 -4.21 28.64 -1.79
C LEU A 118 -4.00 29.30 -3.17
N PRO A 119 -2.76 29.66 -3.52
CA PRO A 119 -2.38 30.05 -4.87
C PRO A 119 -2.73 28.97 -5.90
N ALA A 120 -3.14 29.40 -7.11
CA ALA A 120 -3.60 28.50 -8.16
C ALA A 120 -2.52 27.51 -8.63
N ASP A 121 -1.26 27.95 -8.66
CA ASP A 121 -0.10 27.13 -8.99
C ASP A 121 0.12 26.03 -7.94
N LEU A 122 -0.04 26.34 -6.65
CA LEU A 122 0.16 25.36 -5.59
C LEU A 122 -0.98 24.33 -5.54
N ARG A 123 -2.22 24.76 -5.81
CA ARG A 123 -3.34 23.84 -6.04
C ARG A 123 -3.09 22.90 -7.21
N SER A 124 -2.59 23.42 -8.34
CA SER A 124 -2.25 22.59 -9.51
C SER A 124 -1.19 21.56 -9.15
N GLN A 125 -0.12 21.98 -8.46
CA GLN A 125 0.94 21.07 -8.01
C GLN A 125 0.41 19.96 -7.09
N TRP A 126 -0.54 20.26 -6.22
CA TRP A 126 -1.19 19.25 -5.37
C TRP A 126 -1.99 18.26 -6.20
N ASP A 127 -2.78 18.74 -7.15
CA ASP A 127 -3.57 17.89 -8.03
C ASP A 127 -2.68 17.00 -8.91
N ASP A 128 -1.56 17.52 -9.40
CA ASP A 128 -0.56 16.78 -10.15
C ASP A 128 0.11 15.70 -9.30
N ALA A 129 0.58 16.05 -8.09
CA ALA A 129 1.21 15.09 -7.18
C ALA A 129 0.23 14.00 -6.75
N ARG A 130 -1.03 14.34 -6.47
CA ARG A 130 -2.07 13.35 -6.16
C ARG A 130 -2.33 12.42 -7.35
N ARG A 131 -2.46 12.96 -8.56
CA ARG A 131 -2.66 12.15 -9.77
C ARG A 131 -1.49 11.20 -9.99
N GLN A 132 -0.27 11.68 -9.80
CA GLN A 132 0.92 10.85 -9.92
C GLN A 132 0.90 9.70 -8.89
N LEU A 133 0.65 9.99 -7.61
CA LEU A 133 0.56 8.94 -6.59
C LEU A 133 -0.49 7.88 -6.93
N VAL A 134 -1.65 8.29 -7.45
CA VAL A 134 -2.69 7.35 -7.90
C VAL A 134 -2.22 6.49 -9.08
N ALA A 135 -1.44 7.06 -10.01
CA ALA A 135 -0.88 6.34 -11.14
C ALA A 135 0.13 5.28 -10.66
N GLU A 136 1.15 5.68 -9.88
CA GLU A 136 2.19 4.73 -9.46
C GLU A 136 1.62 3.63 -8.54
N LEU A 137 0.62 3.96 -7.69
CA LEU A 137 -0.09 2.94 -6.91
C LEU A 137 -0.86 1.95 -7.80
N GLY A 138 -1.38 2.42 -8.93
CA GLY A 138 -2.02 1.59 -9.95
C GLY A 138 -1.02 0.67 -10.64
N ASP A 139 0.16 1.19 -10.99
CA ASP A 139 1.22 0.42 -11.65
C ASP A 139 1.85 -0.61 -10.69
N LEU A 140 1.99 -0.27 -9.41
CA LEU A 140 2.35 -1.24 -8.38
C LEU A 140 1.25 -2.30 -8.18
N LEU A 141 -0.04 -1.93 -8.24
CA LEU A 141 -1.17 -2.86 -8.16
C LEU A 141 -1.25 -3.80 -9.36
N LEU A 142 -0.81 -3.36 -10.54
CA LEU A 142 -0.73 -4.18 -11.73
C LEU A 142 0.10 -5.45 -11.49
N GLN A 143 1.21 -5.33 -10.75
CA GLN A 143 2.16 -6.42 -10.56
C GLN A 143 1.56 -7.68 -9.88
N PRO A 144 0.90 -7.60 -8.71
CA PRO A 144 0.26 -8.77 -8.11
C PRO A 144 -0.94 -9.30 -8.93
N VAL A 145 -1.64 -8.45 -9.68
CA VAL A 145 -2.71 -8.90 -10.59
C VAL A 145 -2.13 -9.71 -11.74
N PHE A 146 -1.08 -9.19 -12.40
CA PHE A 146 -0.36 -9.87 -13.47
C PHE A 146 0.17 -11.22 -12.98
N GLN A 147 0.93 -11.22 -11.88
CA GLN A 147 1.49 -12.45 -11.31
C GLN A 147 0.39 -13.45 -10.89
N GLY A 148 -0.75 -12.98 -10.41
CA GLY A 148 -1.91 -13.83 -10.09
C GLY A 148 -2.50 -14.54 -11.31
N GLU A 149 -2.68 -13.84 -12.43
CA GLU A 149 -3.19 -14.44 -13.67
C GLU A 149 -2.13 -15.36 -14.33
N LEU A 150 -0.86 -14.98 -14.28
CA LEU A 150 0.24 -15.82 -14.78
C LEU A 150 0.41 -17.09 -13.94
N GLY A 151 0.34 -16.98 -12.61
CA GLY A 151 0.35 -18.11 -11.69
C GLY A 151 -0.81 -19.07 -11.95
N ALA A 152 -2.00 -18.53 -12.27
CA ALA A 152 -3.17 -19.34 -12.58
C ALA A 152 -2.98 -20.10 -13.90
N LYS A 153 -2.43 -19.45 -14.92
CA LYS A 153 -2.10 -20.06 -16.22
C LYS A 153 -1.06 -21.19 -16.08
N MET A 154 -0.13 -21.07 -15.14
CA MET A 154 0.89 -22.09 -14.83
C MET A 154 0.39 -23.19 -13.87
N GLY A 155 -0.80 -23.04 -13.30
CA GLY A 155 -1.33 -23.98 -12.31
C GLY A 155 -0.66 -23.91 -10.94
N TYR A 156 -0.03 -22.79 -10.58
CA TYR A 156 0.69 -22.62 -9.31
C TYR A 156 -0.19 -22.06 -8.19
N PHE A 157 -0.85 -20.94 -8.45
CA PHE A 157 -1.73 -20.23 -7.52
C PHE A 157 -2.60 -19.24 -8.31
N THR A 158 -3.63 -18.69 -7.68
CA THR A 158 -4.55 -17.73 -8.28
C THR A 158 -4.50 -16.39 -7.57
N LEU A 159 -5.08 -15.36 -8.20
CA LEU A 159 -5.31 -14.07 -7.53
C LEU A 159 -6.17 -14.23 -6.25
N THR A 160 -7.08 -15.21 -6.21
CA THR A 160 -7.87 -15.51 -5.01
C THR A 160 -6.98 -16.00 -3.88
N ASP A 161 -6.02 -16.89 -4.17
CA ASP A 161 -5.09 -17.40 -3.15
C ASP A 161 -4.24 -16.27 -2.54
N ILE A 162 -3.81 -15.31 -3.36
CA ILE A 162 -3.08 -14.11 -2.90
C ILE A 162 -3.94 -13.30 -1.91
N ILE A 163 -5.18 -12.99 -2.30
CA ILE A 163 -6.11 -12.18 -1.49
C ILE A 163 -6.47 -12.89 -0.19
N GLU A 164 -6.76 -14.18 -0.25
CA GLU A 164 -7.09 -15.00 0.92
C GLU A 164 -5.91 -15.12 1.89
N SER A 165 -4.69 -15.25 1.35
CA SER A 165 -3.46 -15.29 2.15
C SER A 165 -3.28 -14.01 2.97
N ILE A 166 -3.40 -12.83 2.34
CA ILE A 166 -3.27 -11.57 3.07
C ILE A 166 -4.47 -11.30 3.99
N ARG A 167 -5.71 -11.60 3.56
CA ARG A 167 -6.91 -11.43 4.39
C ARG A 167 -6.83 -12.27 5.66
N GLY A 168 -6.52 -13.56 5.53
CA GLY A 168 -6.37 -14.46 6.67
C GLY A 168 -5.25 -14.00 7.60
N LYS A 169 -4.12 -13.56 7.04
CA LYS A 169 -2.99 -13.02 7.82
C LYS A 169 -3.37 -11.77 8.62
N LEU A 170 -4.09 -10.83 7.99
CA LEU A 170 -4.57 -9.63 8.67
C LEU A 170 -5.54 -9.97 9.79
N ILE A 171 -6.53 -10.85 9.56
CA ILE A 171 -7.47 -11.27 10.61
C ILE A 171 -6.72 -11.90 11.81
N ARG A 172 -5.82 -12.86 11.55
CA ARG A 172 -5.07 -13.55 12.61
C ARG A 172 -4.16 -12.62 13.41
N ARG A 173 -3.56 -11.61 12.77
CA ARG A 173 -2.65 -10.65 13.43
C ARG A 173 -3.39 -9.50 14.13
N HIS A 174 -4.71 -9.42 14.03
CA HIS A 174 -5.52 -8.42 14.73
C HIS A 174 -6.52 -9.08 15.69
N PRO A 175 -6.06 -9.89 16.67
CA PRO A 175 -6.97 -10.49 17.65
C PRO A 175 -7.65 -9.45 18.55
N HIS A 176 -7.16 -8.21 18.55
CA HIS A 176 -7.80 -7.08 19.23
C HIS A 176 -8.96 -6.45 18.45
N VAL A 177 -9.07 -6.73 17.15
CA VAL A 177 -10.21 -6.31 16.33
C VAL A 177 -11.18 -7.47 16.13
N PHE A 178 -10.66 -8.67 15.84
CA PHE A 178 -11.45 -9.83 15.42
C PHE A 178 -11.51 -10.97 16.45
N GLY A 179 -10.92 -10.78 17.62
CA GLY A 179 -10.87 -11.76 18.70
C GLY A 179 -11.21 -11.13 20.05
N SER A 180 -10.51 -11.57 21.09
CA SER A 180 -10.76 -11.14 22.48
C SER A 180 -9.54 -10.49 23.15
N THR A 181 -8.46 -10.21 22.41
CA THR A 181 -7.27 -9.59 23.00
C THR A 181 -7.55 -8.10 23.22
N GLU A 182 -7.40 -7.61 24.43
CA GLU A 182 -7.47 -6.17 24.68
C GLU A 182 -6.07 -5.57 24.52
N VAL A 183 -6.00 -4.39 23.92
CA VAL A 183 -4.78 -3.59 23.75
C VAL A 183 -5.12 -2.13 24.01
N ASN A 184 -4.23 -1.40 24.67
CA ASN A 184 -4.45 -0.02 25.10
C ASN A 184 -3.56 0.98 24.35
N SER A 185 -2.61 0.50 23.53
CA SER A 185 -1.69 1.34 22.78
C SER A 185 -1.26 0.69 21.46
N ALA A 186 -0.76 1.52 20.54
CA ALA A 186 -0.14 1.02 19.31
C ALA A 186 1.12 0.20 19.58
N GLU A 187 1.86 0.50 20.65
CA GLU A 187 3.03 -0.27 21.09
C GLU A 187 2.62 -1.70 21.49
N GLU A 188 1.54 -1.84 22.26
CA GLU A 188 1.02 -3.15 22.66
C GLU A 188 0.50 -3.97 21.45
N VAL A 189 -0.06 -3.29 20.44
CA VAL A 189 -0.41 -3.94 19.16
C VAL A 189 0.84 -4.47 18.44
N LEU A 190 1.93 -3.71 18.44
CA LEU A 190 3.18 -4.08 17.79
C LEU A 190 3.86 -5.26 18.49
N ASP A 191 3.92 -5.25 19.82
CA ASP A 191 4.46 -6.37 20.61
C ASP A 191 3.67 -7.65 20.34
N ASN A 192 2.34 -7.57 20.34
CA ASN A 192 1.48 -8.70 20.01
C ASN A 192 1.71 -9.19 18.56
N TRP A 193 1.92 -8.28 17.60
CA TRP A 193 2.27 -8.66 16.22
C TRP A 193 3.61 -9.39 16.14
N GLU A 194 4.64 -8.92 16.84
CA GLU A 194 5.95 -9.56 16.86
C GLU A 194 5.86 -10.98 17.46
N GLU A 195 5.10 -11.15 18.53
CA GLU A 195 4.82 -12.47 19.10
C GLU A 195 4.11 -13.41 18.12
N ILE A 196 3.04 -12.94 17.46
CA ILE A 196 2.29 -13.74 16.49
C ILE A 196 3.19 -14.13 15.31
N LYS A 197 3.98 -13.19 14.78
CA LYS A 197 4.95 -13.47 13.71
C LYS A 197 5.99 -14.50 14.12
N SER A 198 6.50 -14.42 15.35
CA SER A 198 7.49 -15.36 15.89
C SER A 198 6.91 -16.78 15.97
N LYS A 199 5.67 -16.91 16.47
CA LYS A 199 4.96 -18.20 16.55
C LYS A 199 4.65 -18.79 15.17
N GLU A 200 4.28 -17.97 14.19
CA GLU A 200 4.05 -18.42 12.80
C GLU A 200 5.33 -19.00 12.16
N LYS A 201 6.47 -18.31 12.30
CA LYS A 201 7.77 -18.81 11.77
C LYS A 201 8.18 -20.14 12.40
N ALA A 202 8.03 -20.29 13.71
CA ALA A 202 8.37 -21.52 14.43
C ALA A 202 7.47 -22.71 14.04
N GLY A 203 6.27 -22.46 13.52
CA GLY A 203 5.35 -23.49 13.03
C GLY A 203 5.63 -23.94 11.59
N GLU A 204 6.27 -23.10 10.76
CA GLU A 204 6.64 -23.41 9.37
C GLU A 204 7.92 -24.26 9.26
N GLU A 205 8.78 -24.25 10.29
CA GLU A 205 10.04 -25.01 10.36
C GLU A 205 9.88 -26.48 10.81
N ARG A 206 8.64 -26.98 10.91
CA ARG A 206 8.31 -28.30 11.49
C ARG A 206 7.52 -29.18 10.55
#